data_AF-A0A9Q0TEM4-F1
#
_entry.id   AF-A0A9Q0TEM4-F1
#
_cell.length_a   1.000
_cell.length_b   1.000
_cell.length_c   1.000
_cell.angle_alpha   90.00
_cell.angle_beta   90.00
_cell.angle_gamma   90.00
#
_symmetry.space_group_name_H-M   'P 1'
#
loop_
_entity.id
_entity.type
_entity.pdbx_description
1 polymer ?
#
loop_
_entity_poly.entity_id
_entity_poly.type
_entity_poly.pdbx_seq_one_letter_code
_entity_poly.pdbx_strand_id
1 'polypeptide(L)'
;MGHVTADVSLNDRVSCTVLLVKKGGRAEAGDPTRSRLEALTLSLTGLEIEMASNSVLYRCSLISFQYTGAATVIVGRRTVAISGNGFRACTSIRLSRNCCSCSYPNPNDTAFVVADDEKYGNKQIISLTPRLYDYILSNVREPEILRQLREETASMRGSQMQVSPDQAQLLAMLVQILGAKRCIELGVYTGYSSLAVALVLPDSACLVACERDAKSLEVAKKYYELAGVSHKVDVKHGMAADVLNSLILNGESCSYDFAFVDAEKRMNQEYFELLLQLVRVDGVIVVDNVLWHGKVADPLINDAKTASIRSFNKNIMEDPRVSISMVCI
;
A
#
# COMPACT_ATOMS: atom_id res chain seq x y z
N MET A 1 -14.92 -36.14 -10.38
CA MET A 1 -15.05 -34.84 -9.71
C MET A 1 -13.65 -34.33 -9.42
N GLY A 2 -13.10 -33.52 -10.34
CA GLY A 2 -11.78 -32.91 -10.16
C GLY A 2 -11.96 -31.55 -9.52
N HIS A 3 -11.39 -31.35 -8.33
CA HIS A 3 -11.23 -30.02 -7.74
C HIS A 3 -10.25 -29.25 -8.62
N VAL A 4 -10.74 -28.23 -9.32
CA VAL A 4 -9.89 -27.20 -9.91
C VAL A 4 -9.57 -26.22 -8.79
N THR A 5 -8.44 -26.41 -8.13
CA THR A 5 -7.83 -25.34 -7.34
C THR A 5 -7.31 -24.31 -8.33
N ALA A 6 -8.00 -23.18 -8.45
CA ALA A 6 -7.50 -22.03 -9.20
C ALA A 6 -6.25 -21.52 -8.49
N ASP A 7 -5.09 -21.85 -9.06
CA ASP A 7 -3.78 -21.32 -8.68
C ASP A 7 -3.70 -19.87 -9.16
N VAL A 8 -4.34 -18.96 -8.41
CA VAL A 8 -4.26 -17.51 -8.63
C VAL A 8 -2.97 -17.03 -7.97
N SER A 9 -1.96 -16.75 -8.78
CA SER A 9 -0.64 -16.31 -8.32
C SER A 9 -0.75 -15.12 -7.38
N LEU A 10 0.09 -15.07 -6.34
CA LEU A 10 0.07 -13.98 -5.35
C LEU A 10 0.25 -12.58 -5.92
N ASN A 11 0.84 -12.45 -7.11
CA ASN A 11 1.03 -11.17 -7.78
C ASN A 11 -0.30 -10.44 -8.06
N ASP A 12 -1.43 -11.15 -8.03
CA ASP A 12 -2.74 -10.56 -8.23
C ASP A 12 -3.48 -10.20 -6.93
N ARG A 13 -2.89 -10.49 -5.74
CA ARG A 13 -3.59 -10.34 -4.45
C ARG A 13 -3.03 -9.30 -3.49
N VAL A 14 -1.85 -8.74 -3.76
CA VAL A 14 -1.30 -7.65 -2.94
C VAL A 14 -1.73 -6.33 -3.58
N SER A 15 -2.73 -5.69 -2.98
CA SER A 15 -3.04 -4.32 -3.36
C SER A 15 -2.07 -3.38 -2.64
N CYS A 16 -1.97 -2.16 -3.12
CA CYS A 16 -1.20 -1.15 -2.43
C CYS A 16 -1.94 0.15 -2.58
N THR A 17 -2.11 0.80 -1.45
CA THR A 17 -2.97 1.95 -1.32
C THR A 17 -2.13 3.12 -0.82
N VAL A 18 -2.36 4.31 -1.36
CA VAL A 18 -1.81 5.54 -0.79
C VAL A 18 -2.86 6.23 0.06
N LEU A 19 -2.49 6.56 1.29
CA LEU A 19 -3.27 7.34 2.23
C LEU A 19 -2.80 8.80 2.17
N LEU A 20 -3.72 9.71 1.94
CA LEU A 20 -3.47 11.14 1.76
C LEU A 20 -4.32 11.93 2.76
N VAL A 21 -3.69 12.60 3.72
CA VAL A 21 -4.38 13.50 4.66
C VAL A 21 -4.30 14.92 4.12
N LYS A 22 -5.43 15.55 3.83
CA LYS A 22 -5.48 16.94 3.35
C LYS A 22 -5.04 17.90 4.45
N LYS A 23 -4.01 18.70 4.19
CA LYS A 23 -3.52 19.74 5.09
C LYS A 23 -4.35 21.01 4.93
N GLY A 24 -4.55 21.72 6.04
CA GLY A 24 -4.99 23.11 5.99
C GLY A 24 -3.89 23.97 5.41
N GLY A 25 -4.25 24.97 4.59
CA GLY A 25 -3.29 26.01 4.23
C GLY A 25 -2.70 26.58 5.51
N ARG A 26 -1.37 26.57 5.64
CA ARG A 26 -0.72 27.34 6.71
C ARG A 26 -1.15 28.79 6.50
N ALA A 27 -2.05 29.29 7.35
CA ALA A 27 -2.07 30.72 7.60
C ALA A 27 -0.63 31.08 8.01
N GLU A 28 -0.04 32.08 7.34
CA GLU A 28 1.19 32.69 7.83
C GLU A 28 1.00 32.99 9.31
N ALA A 29 2.03 32.67 10.11
CA ALA A 29 2.00 32.74 11.55
C ALA A 29 1.43 34.08 12.05
N GLY A 30 0.19 34.05 12.56
CA GLY A 30 -0.49 35.25 13.05
C GLY A 30 -1.76 35.01 13.88
N ASP A 31 -2.14 33.75 14.14
CA ASP A 31 -3.30 33.43 14.99
C ASP A 31 -2.84 32.88 16.37
N PRO A 32 -2.93 33.67 17.45
CA PRO A 32 -2.47 33.28 18.78
C PRO A 32 -3.37 32.25 19.48
N THR A 33 -4.46 31.81 18.86
CA THR A 33 -5.37 30.83 19.48
C THR A 33 -4.89 29.39 19.34
N ARG A 34 -3.99 29.09 18.39
CA ARG A 34 -3.47 27.72 18.15
C ARG A 34 -2.29 27.34 19.06
N SER A 35 -1.68 28.30 19.75
CA SER A 35 -0.50 28.12 20.61
C SER A 35 -0.74 27.31 21.89
N ARG A 36 -1.99 26.97 22.23
CA ARG A 36 -2.32 26.24 23.47
C ARG A 36 -2.18 24.71 23.36
N LEU A 37 -2.17 24.14 22.16
CA LEU A 37 -1.98 22.70 21.97
C LEU A 37 -0.51 22.29 21.80
N GLU A 38 0.37 23.22 21.39
CA GLU A 38 1.82 22.98 21.29
C GLU A 38 2.54 23.09 22.65
N ALA A 39 1.89 23.65 23.68
CA ALA A 39 2.47 23.83 25.01
C ALA A 39 2.44 22.58 25.92
N LEU A 40 1.89 21.45 25.46
CA LEU A 40 1.78 20.22 26.27
C LEU A 40 2.79 19.11 25.89
N THR A 41 3.71 19.36 24.95
CA THR A 41 4.70 18.35 24.49
C THR A 41 6.15 18.73 24.76
N LEU A 42 6.42 19.70 25.64
CA LEU A 42 7.76 20.11 26.05
C LEU A 42 7.91 20.07 27.58
N SER A 43 7.92 18.86 28.12
CA SER A 43 8.51 18.58 29.43
C SER A 43 8.75 17.07 29.50
N LEU A 44 9.93 16.63 29.05
CA LEU A 44 10.62 15.39 29.44
C LEU A 44 11.92 15.23 28.61
N THR A 45 12.81 16.22 28.70
CA THR A 45 14.25 16.01 28.42
C THR A 45 15.03 16.82 29.43
N GLY A 46 15.46 16.15 30.50
CA GLY A 46 16.29 16.75 31.55
C GLY A 46 17.07 15.65 32.24
N LEU A 47 18.18 15.22 31.63
CA LEU A 47 19.31 14.61 32.34
C LEU A 47 20.53 14.64 31.43
N GLU A 48 21.33 15.69 31.62
CA GLU A 48 22.73 15.79 31.20
C GLU A 48 23.57 14.88 32.09
N ILE A 49 24.50 14.11 31.50
CA ILE A 49 25.71 13.67 32.18
C ILE A 49 26.89 14.01 31.27
N GLU A 50 27.64 15.01 31.71
CA GLU A 50 28.92 15.44 31.19
C GLU A 50 30.03 14.61 31.86
N MET A 51 30.95 14.03 31.08
CA MET A 51 32.25 13.61 31.58
C MET A 51 33.35 13.88 30.55
N ALA A 52 34.35 14.61 31.00
CA ALA A 52 35.40 15.24 30.22
C ALA A 52 36.65 14.35 30.01
N SER A 53 37.34 14.64 28.90
CA SER A 53 38.80 14.66 28.71
C SER A 53 39.61 13.36 28.78
N ASN A 54 40.18 12.96 27.64
CA ASN A 54 41.63 12.99 27.45
C ASN A 54 42.05 12.91 25.97
N SER A 55 42.90 13.86 25.61
CA SER A 55 43.54 14.09 24.31
C SER A 55 44.73 13.16 24.04
N VAL A 56 44.91 12.69 22.80
CA VAL A 56 46.24 12.51 22.17
C VAL A 56 46.16 12.81 20.66
N LEU A 57 46.98 13.77 20.23
CA LEU A 57 47.32 14.13 18.85
C LEU A 57 48.20 13.06 18.18
N TYR A 58 47.99 12.75 16.90
CA TYR A 58 49.09 12.61 15.92
C TYR A 58 48.68 13.13 14.53
N ARG A 59 49.52 14.01 14.00
CA ARG A 59 49.55 14.57 12.64
C ARG A 59 50.15 13.56 11.65
N CYS A 60 49.70 13.58 10.38
CA CYS A 60 50.50 13.85 9.15
C CYS A 60 50.08 13.04 7.90
N SER A 61 49.75 13.81 6.85
CA SER A 61 50.25 13.71 5.46
C SER A 61 49.81 12.57 4.52
N LEU A 62 48.99 12.96 3.53
CA LEU A 62 49.11 12.69 2.08
C LEU A 62 50.00 11.51 1.63
N ILE A 63 49.38 10.47 1.05
CA ILE A 63 49.88 9.76 -0.16
C ILE A 63 48.68 9.22 -0.97
N SER A 64 48.61 9.57 -2.25
CA SER A 64 47.72 8.98 -3.26
C SER A 64 48.32 7.67 -3.79
N PHE A 65 47.54 6.61 -3.99
CA PHE A 65 47.88 5.50 -4.90
C PHE A 65 46.64 4.88 -5.55
N GLN A 66 46.69 4.77 -6.88
CA GLN A 66 45.86 3.91 -7.71
C GLN A 66 46.32 2.44 -7.59
N TYR A 67 45.41 1.46 -7.64
CA TYR A 67 45.29 0.39 -8.67
C TYR A 67 44.61 -0.92 -8.15
N THR A 68 43.70 -1.43 -8.99
CA THR A 68 43.27 -2.84 -9.25
C THR A 68 42.94 -3.84 -8.14
N GLY A 69 41.64 -4.11 -8.00
CA GLY A 69 40.99 -5.42 -8.22
C GLY A 69 41.50 -6.69 -7.50
N ALA A 70 40.69 -7.19 -6.57
CA ALA A 70 40.45 -8.63 -6.36
C ALA A 70 39.10 -8.83 -5.64
N ALA A 71 38.19 -9.61 -6.23
CA ALA A 71 36.93 -10.01 -5.60
C ALA A 71 37.16 -11.28 -4.75
N THR A 72 36.62 -11.31 -3.54
CA THR A 72 36.64 -12.49 -2.66
C THR A 72 35.24 -13.09 -2.62
N VAL A 73 35.09 -14.36 -3.01
CA VAL A 73 33.84 -15.13 -2.88
C VAL A 73 33.96 -16.04 -1.67
N ILE A 74 33.05 -15.89 -0.70
CA ILE A 74 33.00 -16.72 0.52
C ILE A 74 32.05 -17.89 0.26
N VAL A 75 32.56 -19.13 0.38
CA VAL A 75 31.75 -20.36 0.40
C VAL A 75 32.06 -21.12 1.69
N GLY A 76 31.22 -20.94 2.72
CA GLY A 76 31.34 -21.66 3.99
C GLY A 76 32.56 -21.30 4.86
N ARG A 77 32.75 -22.03 5.97
CA ARG A 77 33.72 -21.73 7.06
C ARG A 77 35.21 -22.01 6.74
N ARG A 78 35.67 -21.83 5.51
CA ARG A 78 37.12 -21.84 5.19
C ARG A 78 37.46 -20.82 4.11
N THR A 79 38.42 -19.96 4.41
CA THR A 79 39.00 -18.97 3.50
C THR A 79 40.04 -19.66 2.60
N VAL A 80 39.92 -19.51 1.28
CA VAL A 80 40.96 -19.95 0.32
C VAL A 80 41.33 -18.76 -0.57
N ALA A 81 42.60 -18.38 -0.56
CA ALA A 81 43.16 -17.36 -1.44
C ALA A 81 43.49 -17.98 -2.80
N ILE A 82 43.11 -17.32 -3.89
CA ILE A 82 43.47 -17.72 -5.26
C ILE A 82 44.52 -16.74 -5.78
N SER A 83 45.76 -17.20 -5.94
CA SER A 83 46.79 -16.51 -6.74
C SER A 83 46.88 -17.18 -8.11
N GLY A 84 46.88 -16.38 -9.17
CA GLY A 84 46.74 -16.85 -10.55
C GLY A 84 47.95 -17.57 -11.17
N ASN A 85 47.69 -18.01 -12.42
CA ASN A 85 48.53 -18.60 -13.46
C ASN A 85 48.73 -20.14 -13.43
N GLY A 86 48.03 -20.82 -14.35
CA GLY A 86 48.39 -22.18 -14.75
C GLY A 86 47.28 -22.92 -15.50
N PHE A 87 47.29 -22.82 -16.83
CA PHE A 87 46.61 -23.78 -17.72
C PHE A 87 47.11 -25.20 -17.41
N ARG A 88 46.23 -26.13 -17.01
CA ARG A 88 46.40 -27.58 -17.23
C ARG A 88 45.03 -28.26 -17.27
N ALA A 89 44.72 -28.85 -18.42
CA ALA A 89 43.63 -29.79 -18.58
C ALA A 89 43.93 -31.04 -17.75
N CYS A 90 42.94 -31.52 -16.98
CA CYS A 90 42.99 -32.85 -16.37
C CYS A 90 41.66 -33.56 -16.61
N THR A 91 41.77 -34.66 -17.33
CA THR A 91 40.75 -35.61 -17.75
C THR A 91 40.24 -36.44 -16.58
N SER A 92 38.97 -36.82 -16.66
CA SER A 92 38.26 -37.87 -15.90
C SER A 92 37.85 -37.57 -14.45
N ILE A 93 36.53 -37.42 -14.23
CA ILE A 93 35.89 -37.71 -12.94
C ILE A 93 34.81 -38.75 -13.19
N ARG A 94 35.00 -39.91 -12.55
CA ARG A 94 34.12 -41.07 -12.54
C ARG A 94 32.81 -40.71 -11.80
N LEU A 95 31.69 -41.10 -12.40
CA LEU A 95 30.40 -41.21 -11.73
C LEU A 95 30.46 -42.34 -10.69
N SER A 96 30.36 -42.02 -9.41
CA SER A 96 29.99 -42.98 -8.36
C SER A 96 28.73 -42.51 -7.66
N ARG A 97 27.70 -43.35 -7.80
CA ARG A 97 26.37 -43.22 -7.19
C ARG A 97 26.45 -43.32 -5.66
N ASN A 98 25.46 -42.71 -5.02
CA ASN A 98 25.02 -42.83 -3.63
C ASN A 98 25.88 -42.12 -2.58
N CYS A 99 25.45 -40.92 -2.19
CA CYS A 99 25.21 -40.57 -0.80
C CYS A 99 24.42 -39.24 -0.71
N CYS A 100 23.48 -39.20 0.24
CA CYS A 100 22.73 -38.05 0.73
C CYS A 100 21.62 -37.51 -0.18
N SER A 101 20.38 -37.83 0.21
CA SER A 101 19.18 -37.05 -0.09
C SER A 101 19.36 -35.62 0.43
N CYS A 102 19.97 -34.76 -0.38
CA CYS A 102 19.90 -33.33 -0.21
C CYS A 102 18.52 -32.89 -0.71
N SER A 103 17.56 -32.75 0.20
CA SER A 103 16.38 -31.95 -0.06
C SER A 103 16.87 -30.54 -0.38
N TYR A 104 16.84 -30.16 -1.66
CA TYR A 104 17.05 -28.77 -2.04
C TYR A 104 15.93 -27.95 -1.36
N PRO A 105 16.24 -26.91 -0.57
CA PRO A 105 15.21 -25.98 -0.15
C PRO A 105 14.58 -25.39 -1.42
N ASN A 106 13.26 -25.44 -1.50
CA ASN A 106 12.50 -24.90 -2.61
C ASN A 106 12.80 -23.38 -2.70
N PRO A 107 13.26 -22.83 -3.84
CA PRO A 107 13.60 -21.42 -3.96
C PRO A 107 12.41 -20.45 -3.73
N ASN A 108 11.19 -20.97 -3.58
CA ASN A 108 9.99 -20.20 -3.22
C ASN A 108 9.77 -20.02 -1.69
N ASP A 109 10.71 -20.44 -0.85
CA ASP A 109 10.51 -20.54 0.61
C ASP A 109 11.31 -19.53 1.46
N THR A 110 11.81 -18.44 0.87
CA THR A 110 12.42 -17.36 1.66
C THR A 110 11.35 -16.38 2.13
N ALA A 111 10.94 -16.51 3.40
CA ALA A 111 9.96 -15.63 4.05
C ALA A 111 10.42 -14.17 4.25
N PHE A 112 11.68 -13.87 3.92
CA PHE A 112 12.31 -12.58 4.14
C PHE A 112 13.09 -12.14 2.91
N VAL A 113 12.87 -10.89 2.50
CA VAL A 113 13.84 -10.13 1.70
C VAL A 113 14.60 -9.26 2.70
N VAL A 114 15.90 -9.51 2.86
CA VAL A 114 16.72 -8.58 3.62
C VAL A 114 16.89 -7.34 2.75
N ALA A 115 16.28 -6.23 3.14
CA ALA A 115 16.66 -4.95 2.57
C ALA A 115 17.88 -4.48 3.34
N ASP A 116 19.05 -4.74 2.76
CA ASP A 116 20.28 -4.13 3.22
C ASP A 116 20.21 -2.63 2.87
N ASP A 117 19.94 -1.82 3.89
CA ASP A 117 19.97 -0.37 3.78
C ASP A 117 21.11 0.14 4.67
N GLU A 118 22.17 0.66 4.04
CA GLU A 118 23.34 1.21 4.74
C GLU A 118 22.97 2.35 5.71
N LYS A 119 21.80 3.00 5.52
CA LYS A 119 21.32 4.14 6.32
C LYS A 119 20.44 3.73 7.50
N TYR A 120 19.75 2.60 7.43
CA TYR A 120 18.83 2.13 8.48
C TYR A 120 19.23 0.81 9.14
N GLY A 121 20.37 0.23 8.75
CA GLY A 121 20.85 -1.08 9.19
C GLY A 121 20.12 -2.23 8.51
N ASN A 122 20.46 -3.46 8.88
CA ASN A 122 19.86 -4.67 8.30
C ASN A 122 18.43 -4.84 8.82
N LYS A 123 17.44 -4.23 8.15
CA LYS A 123 16.02 -4.48 8.42
C LYS A 123 15.57 -5.69 7.61
N GLN A 124 15.11 -6.72 8.29
CA GLN A 124 14.42 -7.82 7.64
C GLN A 124 13.08 -7.30 7.12
N ILE A 125 12.94 -7.18 5.80
CA ILE A 125 11.65 -6.91 5.17
C ILE A 125 10.99 -8.27 4.93
N ILE A 126 9.81 -8.45 5.51
CA ILE A 126 9.06 -9.69 5.35
C ILE A 126 8.43 -9.66 3.96
N SER A 127 8.69 -10.70 3.17
CA SER A 127 7.99 -10.88 1.90
C SER A 127 6.63 -11.51 2.15
N LEU A 128 5.60 -10.95 1.52
CA LEU A 128 4.26 -11.50 1.63
C LEU A 128 4.13 -12.77 0.76
N THR A 129 4.56 -13.90 1.32
CA THR A 129 4.42 -15.23 0.71
C THR A 129 2.97 -15.71 0.76
N PRO A 130 2.54 -16.66 -0.09
CA PRO A 130 1.18 -17.23 -0.03
C PRO A 130 0.78 -17.67 1.37
N ARG A 131 1.67 -18.42 2.03
CA ARG A 131 1.45 -18.93 3.38
C ARG A 131 1.26 -17.81 4.40
N LEU A 132 2.02 -16.72 4.29
CA LEU A 132 1.88 -15.59 5.19
C LEU A 132 0.60 -14.79 4.90
N TYR A 133 0.23 -14.64 3.63
CA TYR A 133 -1.00 -13.98 3.26
C TYR A 133 -2.24 -14.74 3.73
N ASP A 134 -2.26 -16.07 3.57
CA ASP A 134 -3.32 -16.93 4.13
C ASP A 134 -3.41 -16.79 5.66
N TYR A 135 -2.25 -16.66 6.33
CA TYR A 135 -2.21 -16.38 7.77
C TYR A 135 -2.85 -15.01 8.09
N ILE A 136 -2.54 -13.95 7.34
CA ILE A 136 -3.19 -12.63 7.51
C ILE A 136 -4.70 -12.75 7.33
N LEU A 137 -5.16 -13.36 6.24
CA LEU A 137 -6.58 -13.51 5.95
C LEU A 137 -7.32 -14.31 7.03
N SER A 138 -6.68 -15.35 7.59
CA SER A 138 -7.26 -16.11 8.71
C SER A 138 -7.40 -15.31 10.01
N ASN A 139 -6.73 -14.16 10.12
CA ASN A 139 -6.81 -13.24 11.25
C ASN A 139 -7.69 -12.01 10.97
N VAL A 140 -8.33 -11.91 9.79
CA VAL A 140 -9.33 -10.89 9.49
C VAL A 140 -10.66 -11.25 10.14
N ARG A 141 -11.36 -10.24 10.67
CA ARG A 141 -12.71 -10.38 11.23
C ARG A 141 -13.72 -9.95 10.18
N GLU A 142 -13.90 -10.76 9.15
CA GLU A 142 -14.83 -10.50 8.05
C GLU A 142 -16.28 -10.75 8.51
N PRO A 143 -17.18 -9.75 8.44
CA PRO A 143 -18.61 -9.96 8.66
C PRO A 143 -19.20 -10.97 7.67
N GLU A 144 -20.14 -11.79 8.14
CA GLU A 144 -20.77 -12.83 7.34
C GLU A 144 -21.40 -12.29 6.04
N ILE A 145 -22.01 -11.11 6.07
CA ILE A 145 -22.62 -10.49 4.89
C ILE A 145 -21.59 -10.09 3.82
N LEU A 146 -20.37 -9.71 4.25
CA LEU A 146 -19.25 -9.42 3.33
C LEU A 146 -18.73 -10.73 2.72
N ARG A 147 -18.59 -11.79 3.52
CA ARG A 147 -18.22 -13.12 3.01
C ARG A 147 -19.18 -13.60 1.94
N GLN A 148 -20.49 -13.47 2.18
CA GLN A 148 -21.52 -13.82 1.20
C GLN A 148 -21.38 -13.01 -0.10
N LEU A 149 -21.14 -11.70 0.00
CA LEU A 149 -20.92 -10.84 -1.18
C LEU A 149 -19.68 -11.26 -1.97
N ARG A 150 -18.59 -11.55 -1.26
CA ARG A 150 -17.33 -12.00 -1.87
C ARG A 150 -17.49 -13.34 -2.59
N GLU A 151 -18.23 -14.28 -1.99
CA GLU A 151 -18.54 -15.58 -2.58
C GLU A 151 -19.44 -15.46 -3.82
N GLU A 152 -20.47 -14.61 -3.80
CA GLU A 152 -21.30 -14.33 -4.98
C GLU A 152 -20.48 -13.69 -6.10
N THR A 153 -19.69 -12.65 -5.76
CA THR A 153 -18.86 -11.94 -6.73
C THR A 153 -17.77 -12.83 -7.33
N ALA A 154 -17.28 -13.86 -6.61
CA ALA A 154 -16.26 -14.77 -7.13
C ALA A 154 -16.67 -15.47 -8.44
N SER A 155 -17.98 -15.63 -8.67
CA SER A 155 -18.55 -16.21 -9.90
C SER A 155 -18.74 -15.20 -11.04
N MET A 156 -18.54 -13.90 -10.79
CA MET A 156 -18.79 -12.83 -11.74
C MET A 156 -17.55 -12.49 -12.58
N ARG A 157 -17.79 -11.93 -13.77
CA ARG A 157 -16.72 -11.39 -14.60
C ARG A 157 -16.07 -10.21 -13.89
N GLY A 158 -14.75 -10.25 -13.74
CA GLY A 158 -14.00 -9.20 -13.07
C GLY A 158 -13.94 -9.35 -11.55
N SER A 159 -14.19 -10.56 -11.03
CA SER A 159 -14.17 -10.85 -9.60
C SER A 159 -12.87 -10.45 -8.88
N GLN A 160 -11.76 -10.45 -9.61
CA GLN A 160 -10.44 -10.00 -9.15
C GLN A 160 -10.31 -8.49 -8.96
N MET A 161 -11.34 -7.71 -9.32
CA MET A 161 -11.37 -6.25 -9.10
C MET A 161 -11.80 -5.88 -7.67
N GLN A 162 -12.30 -6.83 -6.88
CA GLN A 162 -12.63 -6.55 -5.47
C GLN A 162 -11.36 -6.35 -4.65
N VAL A 163 -11.42 -5.42 -3.70
CA VAL A 163 -10.45 -5.34 -2.61
C VAL A 163 -10.46 -6.63 -1.78
N SER A 164 -9.33 -6.94 -1.15
CA SER A 164 -9.21 -8.11 -0.27
C SER A 164 -9.90 -7.90 1.09
N PRO A 165 -10.20 -8.97 1.86
CA PRO A 165 -10.80 -8.85 3.19
C PRO A 165 -10.00 -8.00 4.19
N ASP A 166 -8.67 -8.12 4.19
CA ASP A 166 -7.76 -7.35 5.04
C ASP A 166 -7.74 -5.88 4.66
N GLN A 167 -7.77 -5.56 3.36
CA GLN A 167 -7.88 -4.19 2.88
C GLN A 167 -9.24 -3.56 3.23
N ALA A 168 -10.35 -4.28 3.03
CA ALA A 168 -11.68 -3.82 3.43
C ALA A 168 -11.77 -3.55 4.95
N GLN A 169 -11.14 -4.41 5.76
CA GLN A 169 -11.06 -4.21 7.20
C GLN A 169 -10.26 -2.94 7.56
N LEU A 170 -9.15 -2.66 6.87
CA LEU A 170 -8.40 -1.42 7.05
C LEU A 170 -9.25 -0.19 6.69
N LEU A 171 -9.95 -0.20 5.55
CA LEU A 171 -10.81 0.92 5.13
C LEU A 171 -11.87 1.23 6.18
N ALA A 172 -12.56 0.21 6.68
CA ALA A 172 -13.54 0.34 7.75
C ALA A 172 -12.91 0.92 9.04
N MET A 173 -11.72 0.44 9.42
CA MET A 173 -11.01 0.95 10.60
C MET A 173 -10.60 2.42 10.45
N LEU A 174 -10.14 2.83 9.27
CA LEU A 174 -9.78 4.24 8.98
C LEU A 174 -11.00 5.15 9.13
N VAL A 175 -12.15 4.74 8.59
CA VAL A 175 -13.42 5.48 8.72
C VAL A 175 -13.84 5.61 10.18
N GLN A 176 -13.69 4.55 10.99
CA GLN A 176 -13.97 4.59 12.43
C GLN A 176 -13.02 5.51 13.20
N ILE A 177 -11.70 5.39 12.96
CA ILE A 177 -10.68 6.24 13.61
C ILE A 177 -10.93 7.72 13.29
N LEU A 178 -11.31 8.02 12.05
CA LEU A 178 -11.62 9.39 11.63
C LEU A 178 -12.94 9.92 12.20
N GLY A 179 -13.82 9.04 12.71
CA GLY A 179 -15.18 9.40 13.09
C GLY A 179 -15.98 9.94 11.90
N ALA A 180 -15.74 9.40 10.70
CA ALA A 180 -16.28 9.92 9.45
C ALA A 180 -17.81 9.80 9.39
N LYS A 181 -18.44 10.82 8.80
CA LYS A 181 -19.89 10.91 8.59
C LYS A 181 -20.26 11.10 7.13
N ARG A 182 -19.35 11.63 6.32
CA ARG A 182 -19.55 11.82 4.88
C ARG A 182 -18.40 11.20 4.12
N CYS A 183 -18.71 10.18 3.34
CA CYS A 183 -17.73 9.40 2.59
C CYS A 183 -18.03 9.43 1.09
N ILE A 184 -17.00 9.29 0.26
CA ILE A 184 -17.11 9.09 -1.19
C ILE A 184 -16.39 7.80 -1.56
N GLU A 185 -16.97 7.00 -2.44
CA GLU A 185 -16.31 5.88 -3.08
C GLU A 185 -16.47 5.97 -4.61
N LEU A 186 -15.35 5.87 -5.32
CA LEU A 186 -15.29 5.89 -6.78
C LEU A 186 -14.82 4.51 -7.28
N GLY A 187 -15.69 3.81 -7.99
CA GLY A 187 -15.47 2.43 -8.39
C GLY A 187 -15.95 1.47 -7.31
N VAL A 188 -17.26 1.19 -7.32
CA VAL A 188 -17.91 0.33 -6.32
C VAL A 188 -17.84 -1.14 -6.75
N TYR A 189 -17.87 -1.39 -8.06
CA TYR A 189 -18.09 -2.73 -8.63
C TYR A 189 -19.31 -3.40 -7.95
N THR A 190 -19.14 -4.54 -7.28
CA THR A 190 -20.21 -5.24 -6.56
C THR A 190 -20.39 -4.79 -5.11
N GLY A 191 -19.59 -3.83 -4.64
CA GLY A 191 -19.80 -3.11 -3.39
C GLY A 191 -19.14 -3.72 -2.15
N TYR A 192 -18.06 -4.48 -2.30
CA TYR A 192 -17.39 -5.10 -1.16
C TYR A 192 -16.72 -4.07 -0.23
N SER A 193 -15.95 -3.12 -0.78
CA SER A 193 -15.35 -1.99 -0.05
C SER A 193 -16.41 -1.07 0.56
N SER A 194 -17.37 -0.64 -0.25
CA SER A 194 -18.44 0.27 0.16
C SER A 194 -19.34 -0.33 1.24
N LEU A 195 -19.65 -1.63 1.17
CA LEU A 195 -20.39 -2.33 2.21
C LEU A 195 -19.59 -2.38 3.52
N ALA A 196 -18.28 -2.66 3.45
CA ALA A 196 -17.42 -2.64 4.64
C ALA A 196 -17.39 -1.28 5.33
N VAL A 197 -17.33 -0.19 4.55
CA VAL A 197 -17.43 1.18 5.06
C VAL A 197 -18.83 1.46 5.62
N ALA A 198 -19.90 1.14 4.89
CA ALA A 198 -21.27 1.42 5.30
C ALA A 198 -21.68 0.69 6.59
N LEU A 199 -21.13 -0.50 6.85
CA LEU A 199 -21.37 -1.27 8.08
C LEU A 199 -20.84 -0.58 9.34
N VAL A 200 -19.78 0.22 9.24
CA VAL A 200 -19.17 0.91 10.40
C VAL A 200 -19.60 2.37 10.54
N LEU A 201 -20.25 2.93 9.51
CA LEU A 201 -20.77 4.28 9.54
C LEU A 201 -21.94 4.43 10.53
N PRO A 202 -22.04 5.56 11.26
CA PRO A 202 -23.22 5.89 12.04
C PRO A 202 -24.51 5.93 11.17
N ASP A 203 -25.68 5.72 11.78
CA ASP A 203 -26.98 5.76 11.06
C ASP A 203 -27.30 7.12 10.42
N SER A 204 -26.73 8.20 10.95
CA SER A 204 -26.86 9.55 10.39
C SER A 204 -25.82 9.90 9.32
N ALA A 205 -24.94 8.96 8.97
CA ALA A 205 -23.85 9.18 8.01
C ALA A 205 -24.27 8.79 6.60
N CYS A 206 -23.51 9.27 5.62
CA CYS A 206 -23.76 9.02 4.19
C CYS A 206 -22.47 8.66 3.45
N LEU A 207 -22.54 7.62 2.64
CA LEU A 207 -21.55 7.21 1.67
C LEU A 207 -22.10 7.46 0.26
N VAL A 208 -21.47 8.35 -0.50
CA VAL A 208 -21.73 8.48 -1.94
C VAL A 208 -20.96 7.40 -2.66
N ALA A 209 -21.65 6.44 -3.29
CA ALA A 209 -21.05 5.29 -3.94
C ALA A 209 -21.26 5.38 -5.46
N CYS A 210 -20.17 5.61 -6.22
CA CYS A 210 -20.21 5.84 -7.66
C CYS A 210 -19.71 4.63 -8.47
N GLU A 211 -20.55 4.13 -9.37
CA GLU A 211 -20.19 3.07 -10.31
C GLU A 211 -20.80 3.33 -11.69
N ARG A 212 -20.10 2.94 -12.76
CA ARG A 212 -20.57 3.08 -14.15
C ARG A 212 -21.25 1.81 -14.67
N ASP A 213 -20.87 0.64 -14.17
CA ASP A 213 -21.44 -0.64 -14.59
C ASP A 213 -22.72 -0.93 -13.81
N ALA A 214 -23.86 -0.78 -14.48
CA ALA A 214 -25.18 -0.98 -13.87
C ALA A 214 -25.37 -2.39 -13.28
N LYS A 215 -24.80 -3.42 -13.91
CA LYS A 215 -24.97 -4.82 -13.48
C LYS A 215 -24.26 -5.10 -12.16
N SER A 216 -23.04 -4.62 -12.01
CA SER A 216 -22.30 -4.74 -10.75
C SER A 216 -22.97 -3.94 -9.64
N LEU A 217 -23.49 -2.76 -9.99
CA LEU A 217 -24.20 -1.88 -9.06
C LEU A 217 -25.54 -2.48 -8.56
N GLU A 218 -26.22 -3.32 -9.34
CA GLU A 218 -27.39 -4.09 -8.88
C GLU A 218 -27.02 -5.06 -7.75
N VAL A 219 -25.87 -5.73 -7.86
CA VAL A 219 -25.36 -6.61 -6.79
C VAL A 219 -25.04 -5.79 -5.54
N ALA A 220 -24.35 -4.66 -5.69
CA ALA A 220 -24.05 -3.77 -4.57
C ALA A 220 -25.32 -3.35 -3.81
N LYS A 221 -26.34 -2.88 -4.53
CA LYS A 221 -27.64 -2.47 -3.96
C LYS A 221 -28.31 -3.60 -3.19
N LYS A 222 -28.37 -4.81 -3.78
CA LYS A 222 -28.91 -6.00 -3.12
C LYS A 222 -28.23 -6.24 -1.77
N TYR A 223 -26.91 -6.16 -1.71
CA TYR A 223 -26.18 -6.43 -0.47
C TYR A 223 -26.29 -5.29 0.56
N TYR A 224 -26.42 -4.04 0.13
CA TYR A 224 -26.75 -2.95 1.05
C TYR A 224 -28.12 -3.17 1.73
N GLU A 225 -29.10 -3.69 0.99
CA GLU A 225 -30.44 -3.99 1.51
C GLU A 225 -30.38 -5.15 2.49
N LEU A 226 -29.72 -6.25 2.12
CA LEU A 226 -29.55 -7.42 2.98
C LEU A 226 -28.79 -7.08 4.29
N ALA A 227 -27.84 -6.16 4.23
CA ALA A 227 -27.09 -5.67 5.38
C ALA A 227 -27.84 -4.62 6.23
N GLY A 228 -28.98 -4.12 5.75
CA GLY A 228 -29.74 -3.05 6.42
C GLY A 228 -29.07 -1.66 6.36
N VAL A 229 -28.10 -1.45 5.46
CA VAL A 229 -27.32 -0.20 5.37
C VAL A 229 -27.68 0.66 4.16
N SER A 230 -28.65 0.28 3.32
CA SER A 230 -29.02 1.05 2.13
C SER A 230 -29.34 2.51 2.41
N HIS A 231 -29.90 2.82 3.58
CA HIS A 231 -30.21 4.19 3.99
C HIS A 231 -28.96 5.07 4.19
N LYS A 232 -27.77 4.47 4.36
CA LYS A 232 -26.47 5.14 4.49
C LYS A 232 -25.78 5.35 3.15
N VAL A 233 -26.26 4.76 2.06
CA VAL A 233 -25.53 4.72 0.79
C VAL A 233 -26.31 5.46 -0.30
N ASP A 234 -25.81 6.61 -0.72
CA ASP A 234 -26.30 7.35 -1.88
C ASP A 234 -25.61 6.83 -3.15
N VAL A 235 -26.29 5.92 -3.84
CA VAL A 235 -25.75 5.27 -5.05
C VAL A 235 -25.88 6.19 -6.27
N LYS A 236 -24.75 6.48 -6.91
CA LYS A 236 -24.67 7.24 -8.17
C LYS A 236 -24.25 6.33 -9.31
N HIS A 237 -25.13 6.16 -10.29
CA HIS A 237 -24.78 5.46 -11.54
C HIS A 237 -24.24 6.48 -12.55
N GLY A 238 -22.97 6.37 -12.92
CA GLY A 238 -22.34 7.30 -13.86
C GLY A 238 -20.82 7.29 -13.83
N MET A 239 -20.21 8.22 -14.57
CA MET A 239 -18.78 8.43 -14.53
C MET A 239 -18.38 9.15 -13.23
N ALA A 240 -17.32 8.68 -12.58
CA ALA A 240 -16.84 9.24 -11.32
C ALA A 240 -16.57 10.76 -11.40
N ALA A 241 -15.93 11.23 -12.48
CA ALA A 241 -15.64 12.66 -12.67
C ALA A 241 -16.93 13.50 -12.72
N ASP A 242 -17.97 13.03 -13.40
CA ASP A 242 -19.25 13.74 -13.51
C ASP A 242 -19.95 13.83 -12.14
N VAL A 243 -19.91 12.75 -11.37
CA VAL A 243 -20.44 12.72 -10.00
C VAL A 243 -19.70 13.72 -9.11
N LEU A 244 -18.37 13.69 -9.10
CA LEU A 244 -17.57 14.62 -8.29
C LEU A 244 -17.84 16.09 -8.69
N ASN A 245 -17.89 16.39 -9.99
CA ASN A 245 -18.22 17.73 -10.47
C ASN A 245 -19.63 18.16 -10.04
N SER A 246 -20.61 17.25 -10.10
CA SER A 246 -21.96 17.54 -9.59
C SER A 246 -21.96 17.87 -8.10
N LEU A 247 -21.20 17.15 -7.27
CA LEU A 247 -21.10 17.44 -5.83
C LEU A 247 -20.48 18.82 -5.58
N ILE A 248 -19.45 19.19 -6.36
CA ILE A 248 -18.81 20.52 -6.28
C ILE A 248 -19.82 21.62 -6.67
N LEU A 249 -20.54 21.44 -7.78
CA LEU A 249 -21.55 22.38 -8.26
C LEU A 249 -22.73 22.54 -7.28
N ASN A 250 -23.03 21.49 -6.51
CA ASN A 250 -24.03 21.52 -5.44
C ASN A 250 -23.54 22.23 -4.16
N GLY A 251 -22.31 22.77 -4.16
CA GLY A 251 -21.76 23.51 -3.02
C GLY A 251 -21.21 22.61 -1.90
N GLU A 252 -20.91 21.35 -2.20
CA GLU A 252 -20.45 20.37 -1.20
C GLU A 252 -18.93 20.37 -0.96
N SER A 253 -18.26 21.45 -1.37
CA SER A 253 -16.83 21.65 -1.12
C SER A 253 -16.48 21.50 0.36
N CYS A 254 -15.33 20.89 0.65
CA CYS A 254 -14.82 20.63 1.99
C CYS A 254 -15.83 19.99 2.96
N SER A 255 -16.74 19.17 2.46
CA SER A 255 -17.82 18.56 3.24
C SER A 255 -17.64 17.07 3.51
N TYR A 256 -16.65 16.43 2.91
CA TYR A 256 -16.41 14.99 3.02
C TYR A 256 -15.23 14.68 3.93
N ASP A 257 -15.38 13.67 4.79
CA ASP A 257 -14.34 13.24 5.72
C ASP A 257 -13.36 12.27 5.04
N PHE A 258 -13.90 11.36 4.23
CA PHE A 258 -13.16 10.23 3.66
C PHE A 258 -13.52 10.04 2.19
N ALA A 259 -12.53 9.67 1.37
CA ALA A 259 -12.76 9.26 -0.01
C ALA A 259 -11.91 8.03 -0.37
N PHE A 260 -12.50 7.06 -1.06
CA PHE A 260 -11.81 5.90 -1.62
C PHE A 260 -11.90 5.91 -3.15
N VAL A 261 -10.76 5.69 -3.82
CA VAL A 261 -10.63 5.72 -5.27
C VAL A 261 -10.09 4.39 -5.78
N ASP A 262 -10.97 3.61 -6.41
CA ASP A 262 -10.63 2.36 -7.08
C ASP A 262 -11.32 2.24 -8.45
N ALA A 263 -11.03 3.20 -9.33
CA ALA A 263 -11.65 3.31 -10.64
C ALA A 263 -10.62 3.26 -11.80
N GLU A 264 -10.84 4.06 -12.85
CA GLU A 264 -9.93 4.15 -13.99
C GLU A 264 -8.60 4.83 -13.60
N LYS A 265 -7.52 4.05 -13.56
CA LYS A 265 -6.21 4.50 -13.06
C LYS A 265 -5.61 5.66 -13.85
N ARG A 266 -5.94 5.80 -15.15
CA ARG A 266 -5.51 6.95 -15.96
C ARG A 266 -6.10 8.28 -15.48
N MET A 267 -7.20 8.23 -14.74
CA MET A 267 -7.93 9.38 -14.22
C MET A 267 -7.59 9.69 -12.76
N ASN A 268 -6.70 8.91 -12.11
CA ASN A 268 -6.37 9.09 -10.68
C ASN A 268 -5.96 10.53 -10.33
N GLN A 269 -5.18 11.20 -11.19
CA GLN A 269 -4.80 12.60 -10.98
C GLN A 269 -6.01 13.53 -11.00
N GLU A 270 -6.93 13.35 -11.95
CA GLU A 270 -8.14 14.16 -12.06
C GLU A 270 -9.07 13.93 -10.88
N TYR A 271 -9.30 12.68 -10.50
CA TYR A 271 -10.09 12.34 -9.32
C TYR A 271 -9.51 12.94 -8.06
N PHE A 272 -8.18 12.90 -7.91
CA PHE A 272 -7.50 13.50 -6.77
C PHE A 272 -7.72 15.03 -6.69
N GLU A 273 -7.58 15.76 -7.79
CA GLU A 273 -7.82 17.22 -7.80
C GLU A 273 -9.28 17.59 -7.48
N LEU A 274 -10.24 16.81 -7.97
CA LEU A 274 -11.66 17.01 -7.65
C LEU A 274 -11.94 16.66 -6.18
N LEU A 275 -11.38 15.56 -5.67
CA LEU A 275 -11.54 15.15 -4.28
C LEU A 275 -10.86 16.12 -3.32
N LEU A 276 -9.75 16.76 -3.70
CA LEU A 276 -9.14 17.82 -2.88
C LEU A 276 -10.08 19.00 -2.65
N GLN A 277 -11.04 19.27 -3.55
CA GLN A 277 -12.04 20.32 -3.35
C GLN A 277 -13.16 19.87 -2.40
N LEU A 278 -13.56 18.59 -2.47
CA LEU A 278 -14.67 18.02 -1.72
C LEU A 278 -14.30 17.57 -0.30
N VAL A 279 -13.10 17.01 -0.12
CA VAL A 279 -12.64 16.50 1.17
C VAL A 279 -12.20 17.67 2.05
N ARG A 280 -12.63 17.66 3.32
CA ARG A 280 -12.25 18.70 4.29
C ARG A 280 -10.77 18.62 4.66
N VAL A 281 -10.28 19.69 5.27
CA VAL A 281 -8.98 19.65 5.96
C VAL A 281 -9.01 18.56 7.04
N ASP A 282 -7.89 17.84 7.17
CA ASP A 282 -7.70 16.65 8.01
C ASP A 282 -8.60 15.46 7.60
N GLY A 283 -9.25 15.54 6.44
CA GLY A 283 -9.90 14.41 5.79
C GLY A 283 -8.90 13.53 5.05
N VAL A 284 -9.32 12.29 4.75
CA VAL A 284 -8.45 11.26 4.18
C VAL A 284 -8.93 10.88 2.78
N ILE A 285 -8.03 10.93 1.80
CA ILE A 285 -8.22 10.37 0.46
C ILE A 285 -7.35 9.11 0.37
N VAL A 286 -7.97 8.04 -0.10
CA VAL A 286 -7.36 6.71 -0.22
C VAL A 286 -7.42 6.31 -1.69
N VAL A 287 -6.27 6.09 -2.33
CA VAL A 287 -6.21 5.72 -3.76
C VAL A 287 -5.58 4.35 -3.91
N ASP A 288 -6.28 3.44 -4.60
CA ASP A 288 -5.89 2.03 -4.65
C ASP A 288 -5.10 1.61 -5.89
N ASN A 289 -4.36 0.52 -5.73
CA ASN A 289 -3.44 -0.11 -6.68
C ASN A 289 -2.30 0.79 -7.17
N VAL A 290 -1.76 1.66 -6.31
CA VAL A 290 -0.66 2.57 -6.66
C VAL A 290 0.68 1.87 -6.92
N LEU A 291 0.84 0.60 -6.51
CA LEU A 291 1.98 -0.23 -6.93
C LEU A 291 1.72 -1.07 -8.17
N TRP A 292 0.47 -1.16 -8.65
CA TRP A 292 0.09 -1.79 -9.91
C TRP A 292 0.74 -3.16 -10.16
N HIS A 293 0.57 -4.10 -9.22
CA HIS A 293 1.18 -5.44 -9.26
C HIS A 293 2.72 -5.41 -9.36
N GLY A 294 3.36 -4.39 -8.78
CA GLY A 294 4.80 -4.16 -8.86
C GLY A 294 5.28 -3.56 -10.19
N LYS A 295 4.43 -3.40 -11.20
CA LYS A 295 4.81 -2.92 -12.53
C LYS A 295 5.40 -1.51 -12.51
N VAL A 296 4.99 -0.68 -11.55
CA VAL A 296 5.55 0.68 -11.40
C VAL A 296 7.05 0.68 -11.09
N ALA A 297 7.56 -0.39 -10.48
CA ALA A 297 8.98 -0.53 -10.13
C ALA A 297 9.84 -1.10 -11.27
N ASP A 298 9.25 -1.71 -12.30
CA ASP A 298 9.98 -2.25 -13.46
C ASP A 298 10.15 -1.19 -14.57
N PRO A 299 11.36 -0.63 -14.78
CA PRO A 299 11.57 0.44 -15.77
C PRO A 299 11.28 0.02 -17.22
N LEU A 300 11.21 -1.28 -17.50
CA LEU A 300 10.92 -1.80 -18.84
C LEU A 300 9.42 -1.79 -19.17
N ILE A 301 8.54 -1.77 -18.16
CA ILE A 301 7.09 -1.73 -18.35
C ILE A 301 6.64 -0.29 -18.54
N ASN A 302 6.05 0.03 -19.70
CA ASN A 302 5.68 1.40 -20.08
C ASN A 302 4.28 1.48 -20.72
N ASP A 303 3.36 0.58 -20.36
CA ASP A 303 1.96 0.71 -20.78
C ASP A 303 1.31 1.97 -20.17
N ALA A 304 0.26 2.46 -20.83
CA ALA A 304 -0.37 3.73 -20.46
C ALA A 304 -0.82 3.79 -18.99
N LYS A 305 -1.31 2.68 -18.40
CA LYS A 305 -1.75 2.68 -17.00
C LYS A 305 -0.55 2.77 -16.06
N THR A 306 0.48 1.97 -16.30
CA THR A 306 1.73 2.01 -15.50
C THR A 306 2.36 3.40 -15.55
N ALA A 307 2.43 4.03 -16.73
CA ALA A 307 2.93 5.39 -16.89
C ALA A 307 2.09 6.43 -16.12
N SER A 308 0.77 6.36 -16.22
CA SER A 308 -0.14 7.25 -15.48
C SER A 308 0.03 7.11 -13.96
N ILE A 309 0.15 5.87 -13.45
CA ILE A 309 0.31 5.62 -12.01
C ILE A 309 1.68 6.15 -11.52
N ARG A 310 2.77 5.95 -12.30
CA ARG A 310 4.07 6.55 -11.97
C ARG A 310 4.00 8.07 -11.89
N SER A 311 3.32 8.70 -12.86
CA SER A 311 3.13 10.15 -12.87
C SER A 311 2.34 10.61 -11.65
N PHE A 312 1.23 9.93 -11.34
CA PHE A 312 0.41 10.22 -10.17
C PHE A 312 1.22 10.09 -8.87
N ASN A 313 1.93 8.98 -8.68
CA ASN A 313 2.78 8.74 -7.51
C ASN A 313 3.86 9.82 -7.36
N LYS A 314 4.48 10.26 -8.46
CA LYS A 314 5.44 11.36 -8.43
C LYS A 314 4.78 12.67 -7.99
N ASN A 315 3.64 13.01 -8.58
CA ASN A 315 2.95 14.27 -8.29
C ASN A 315 2.53 14.38 -6.83
N ILE A 316 1.95 13.33 -6.24
CA ILE A 316 1.51 13.36 -4.83
C ILE A 316 2.67 13.40 -3.84
N MET A 317 3.86 12.89 -4.20
CA MET A 317 5.06 12.98 -3.35
C MET A 317 5.55 14.42 -3.20
N GLU A 318 5.31 15.26 -4.21
CA GLU A 318 5.75 16.65 -4.25
C GLU A 318 4.62 17.63 -3.84
N ASP A 319 3.40 17.14 -3.59
CA ASP A 319 2.24 17.98 -3.32
C ASP A 319 2.21 18.48 -1.84
N PRO A 320 2.37 19.79 -1.59
CA PRO A 320 2.40 20.32 -0.24
C PRO A 320 1.02 20.32 0.45
N ARG A 321 -0.07 20.11 -0.29
CA ARG A 321 -1.46 20.13 0.22
C ARG A 321 -1.81 18.87 1.01
N VAL A 322 -0.98 17.83 0.97
CA VAL A 322 -1.26 16.54 1.62
C VAL A 322 -0.09 16.03 2.46
N SER A 323 -0.40 15.26 3.50
CA SER A 323 0.53 14.29 4.10
C SER A 323 0.26 12.93 3.48
N ILE A 324 1.32 12.15 3.20
CA ILE A 324 1.19 10.92 2.42
C ILE A 324 1.78 9.73 3.16
N SER A 325 1.19 8.56 2.96
CA SER A 325 1.77 7.27 3.33
C SER A 325 1.39 6.24 2.27
N MET A 326 2.39 5.61 1.67
CA MET A 326 2.19 4.47 0.77
C MET A 326 2.25 3.19 1.57
N VAL A 327 1.16 2.41 1.54
CA VAL A 327 0.99 1.22 2.36
C VAL A 327 0.80 0.01 1.44
N CYS A 328 1.60 -1.03 1.67
CA CYS A 328 1.41 -2.32 1.03
C CYS A 328 0.41 -3.13 1.87
N ILE A 329 -0.74 -3.46 1.30
CA ILE A 329 -1.79 -4.26 1.94
C ILE A 329 -2.41 -5.26 0.96
#